data_AF-A0A954ZMB1-F1
#
_entry.id   AF-A0A954ZMB1-F1
#
_cell.length_a   1.000
_cell.length_b   1.000
_cell.length_c   1.000
_cell.angle_alpha   90.00
_cell.angle_beta   90.00
_cell.angle_gamma   90.00
#
_symmetry.space_group_name_H-M   'P 1'
#
loop_
_entity.id
_entity.type
_entity.pdbx_description
1 polymer ?
#
loop_
_entity_poly.entity_id
_entity_poly.type
_entity_poly.pdbx_seq_one_letter_code
_entity_poly.pdbx_strand_id
1 'polypeptide(L)'
;MNRRGFMLLEILLAATAATLVAIAGFALLDRVRSRVVQASERVEMSDLACSALAMMEAGLVSPENLHGSLHRGVISLESVEAGVMVRDPKYRLEIDSTPSAWSGLVQVDVSVFAPEGDSVLYTVSQLIPTRGSVE
;
A
#
# COMPACT_ATOMS: atom_id res chain seq x y z
N MET A 1 -14.80 -61.01 -17.83
CA MET A 1 -14.15 -59.93 -17.05
C MET A 1 -14.98 -58.65 -17.16
N ASN A 2 -15.08 -57.93 -16.05
CA ASN A 2 -16.22 -57.10 -15.65
C ASN A 2 -16.29 -55.73 -16.36
N ARG A 3 -17.00 -55.63 -17.50
CA ARG A 3 -17.29 -54.36 -18.20
C ARG A 3 -17.87 -53.28 -17.27
N ARG A 4 -18.74 -53.68 -16.34
CA ARG A 4 -19.35 -52.78 -15.34
C ARG A 4 -18.32 -52.25 -14.34
N GLY A 5 -17.34 -53.06 -13.95
CA GLY A 5 -16.27 -52.63 -13.03
C GLY A 5 -15.32 -51.62 -13.68
N PHE A 6 -15.00 -51.83 -14.97
CA PHE A 6 -14.20 -50.88 -15.74
C PHE A 6 -14.93 -49.53 -15.91
N MET A 7 -16.23 -49.56 -16.19
CA MET A 7 -17.05 -48.35 -16.34
C MET A 7 -17.17 -47.55 -15.04
N LEU A 8 -17.29 -48.23 -13.88
CA LEU A 8 -17.28 -47.57 -12.58
C LEU A 8 -15.91 -46.94 -12.26
N LEU A 9 -14.82 -47.63 -12.60
CA LEU A 9 -13.47 -47.10 -12.41
C LEU A 9 -13.23 -45.87 -13.29
N GLU A 10 -13.71 -45.88 -14.53
CA GLU A 10 -13.61 -44.75 -15.45
C GLU A 10 -14.41 -43.55 -14.95
N ILE A 11 -15.62 -43.75 -14.44
CA ILE A 11 -16.43 -42.68 -13.83
C ILE A 11 -15.75 -42.13 -12.57
N LEU A 12 -15.22 -42.99 -11.71
CA LEU A 12 -14.49 -42.57 -10.51
C LEU A 12 -13.23 -41.78 -10.87
N LEU A 13 -12.49 -42.23 -11.89
CA LEU A 13 -11.30 -41.54 -12.38
C LEU A 13 -11.67 -40.18 -12.98
N ALA A 14 -12.72 -40.11 -13.79
CA ALA A 14 -13.20 -38.85 -14.35
C ALA A 14 -13.66 -37.88 -13.25
N ALA A 15 -14.38 -38.39 -12.24
CA ALA A 15 -14.82 -37.59 -11.11
C ALA A 15 -13.64 -37.06 -10.28
N THR A 16 -12.64 -37.90 -9.99
CA THR A 16 -11.45 -37.47 -9.24
C THR A 16 -10.56 -36.52 -10.05
N ALA A 17 -10.41 -36.72 -11.35
CA ALA A 17 -9.73 -35.77 -12.22
C ALA A 17 -10.45 -34.41 -12.25
N ALA A 18 -11.78 -34.42 -12.36
CA ALA A 18 -12.58 -33.19 -12.35
C ALA A 18 -12.45 -32.42 -11.03
N THR A 19 -12.48 -33.12 -9.88
CA THR A 19 -12.31 -32.45 -8.57
C THR A 19 -10.90 -31.88 -8.40
N LEU A 20 -9.87 -32.59 -8.84
CA LEU A 20 -8.49 -32.08 -8.81
C LEU A 20 -8.32 -30.82 -9.67
N VAL A 21 -8.88 -30.81 -10.88
CA VAL A 21 -8.86 -29.63 -11.76
C VAL A 21 -9.61 -28.46 -11.12
N ALA A 22 -10.78 -28.71 -10.52
CA ALA A 22 -11.52 -27.68 -9.82
C ALA A 22 -10.71 -27.09 -8.65
N ILE A 23 -10.11 -27.93 -7.80
CA ILE A 23 -9.27 -27.49 -6.68
C ILE A 23 -8.07 -26.67 -7.18
N ALA A 24 -7.39 -27.14 -8.22
CA ALA A 24 -6.27 -26.42 -8.82
C ALA A 24 -6.72 -25.05 -9.37
N GLY A 25 -7.89 -24.99 -10.02
CA GLY A 25 -8.50 -23.76 -10.49
C GLY A 25 -8.77 -22.76 -9.36
N PHE A 26 -9.40 -23.21 -8.27
CA PHE A 26 -9.66 -22.35 -7.11
C PHE A 26 -8.36 -21.86 -6.46
N ALA A 27 -7.35 -22.72 -6.33
CA ALA A 27 -6.04 -22.34 -5.78
C ALA A 27 -5.33 -21.27 -6.64
N LEU A 28 -5.46 -21.35 -7.97
CA LEU A 28 -4.92 -20.32 -8.86
C LEU A 28 -5.68 -18.99 -8.72
N LEU A 29 -7.01 -19.03 -8.63
CA LEU A 29 -7.82 -17.82 -8.42
C LEU A 29 -7.48 -17.11 -7.11
N ASP A 30 -7.28 -17.87 -6.03
CA ASP A 30 -6.89 -17.31 -4.74
C ASP A 30 -5.51 -16.63 -4.79
N ARG A 31 -4.56 -17.24 -5.51
CA ARG A 31 -3.25 -16.63 -5.77
C ARG A 31 -3.32 -15.36 -6.62
N VAL A 32 -4.21 -15.33 -7.62
CA VAL A 32 -4.40 -14.12 -8.43
C VAL A 32 -5.03 -13.02 -7.57
N ARG A 33 -6.04 -13.35 -6.77
CA ARG A 33 -6.67 -12.41 -5.85
C ARG A 33 -5.66 -11.82 -4.87
N SER A 34 -4.82 -12.65 -4.23
CA SER A 34 -3.82 -12.15 -3.27
C SER A 34 -2.80 -11.24 -3.94
N ARG A 35 -2.36 -11.55 -5.16
CA ARG A 35 -1.48 -10.65 -5.95
C ARG A 35 -2.14 -9.32 -6.27
N VAL A 36 -3.41 -9.33 -6.65
CA VAL A 36 -4.17 -8.10 -6.95
C VAL A 36 -4.31 -7.24 -5.70
N VAL A 37 -4.63 -7.85 -4.56
CA VAL A 37 -4.72 -7.13 -3.27
C VAL A 37 -3.38 -6.49 -2.91
N GLN A 38 -2.27 -7.24 -2.99
CA GLN A 38 -0.93 -6.72 -2.71
C GLN A 38 -0.52 -5.59 -3.67
N ALA A 39 -0.84 -5.73 -4.97
CA ALA A 39 -0.56 -4.68 -5.95
C ALA A 39 -1.38 -3.41 -5.67
N SER A 40 -2.67 -3.57 -5.34
CA SER A 40 -3.54 -2.46 -4.96
C SER A 40 -3.01 -1.73 -3.72
N GLU A 41 -2.63 -2.47 -2.67
CA GLU A 41 -2.07 -1.87 -1.46
C GLU A 41 -0.79 -1.10 -1.75
N ARG A 42 0.08 -1.63 -2.64
CA ARG A 42 1.30 -0.95 -3.05
C ARG A 42 1.04 0.38 -3.76
N VAL A 43 0.04 0.42 -4.65
CA VAL A 43 -0.36 1.68 -5.31
C VAL A 43 -0.85 2.68 -4.27
N GLU A 44 -1.71 2.27 -3.36
CA GLU A 44 -2.25 3.16 -2.34
C GLU A 44 -1.16 3.70 -1.38
N MET A 45 -0.14 2.89 -1.04
CA MET A 45 1.01 3.35 -0.24
C MET A 45 1.90 4.31 -1.02
N SER A 46 2.13 4.03 -2.31
CA SER A 46 2.88 4.91 -3.21
C SER A 46 2.20 6.27 -3.36
N ASP A 47 0.89 6.28 -3.61
CA ASP A 47 0.12 7.53 -3.78
C ASP A 47 0.17 8.38 -2.52
N LEU A 48 0.07 7.75 -1.34
CA LEU A 48 0.16 8.43 -0.05
C LEU A 48 1.53 9.07 0.15
N ALA A 49 2.60 8.33 -0.11
CA ALA A 49 3.97 8.84 0.05
C ALA A 49 4.29 9.95 -0.98
N CYS A 50 3.87 9.79 -2.24
CA CYS A 50 4.01 10.82 -3.26
C CYS A 50 3.18 12.07 -2.93
N SER A 51 1.98 11.93 -2.36
CA SER A 51 1.16 13.08 -1.94
C SER A 51 1.82 13.84 -0.79
N ALA A 52 2.41 13.12 0.18
CA ALA A 52 3.20 13.73 1.25
C ALA A 52 4.37 14.55 0.71
N LEU A 53 5.14 13.97 -0.22
CA LEU A 53 6.23 14.66 -0.92
C LEU A 53 5.73 15.89 -1.69
N ALA A 54 4.65 15.78 -2.44
CA ALA A 54 4.08 16.90 -3.19
C ALA A 54 3.61 18.05 -2.29
N MET A 55 3.03 17.75 -1.12
CA MET A 55 2.65 18.78 -0.14
C MET A 55 3.88 19.50 0.44
N MET A 56 4.95 18.75 0.71
CA MET A 56 6.22 19.32 1.18
C MET A 56 6.91 20.16 0.09
N GLU A 57 6.90 19.69 -1.16
CA GLU A 57 7.43 20.41 -2.32
C GLU A 57 6.66 21.71 -2.60
N ALA A 58 5.33 21.68 -2.46
CA ALA A 58 4.49 22.87 -2.56
C ALA A 58 4.72 23.86 -1.39
N GLY A 59 5.38 23.43 -0.31
CA GLY A 59 5.58 24.20 0.91
C GLY A 59 4.30 24.35 1.75
N LEU A 60 3.33 23.45 1.56
CA LEU A 60 2.08 23.44 2.33
C LEU A 60 2.27 22.83 3.71
N VAL A 61 3.21 21.88 3.84
CA VAL A 61 3.51 21.19 5.09
C VAL A 61 5.02 21.04 5.24
N SER A 62 5.53 21.08 6.48
CA SER A 62 6.92 20.79 6.81
C SER A 62 7.09 19.33 7.24
N PRO A 63 8.29 18.73 7.12
CA PRO A 63 8.54 17.34 7.50
C PRO A 63 8.10 17.00 8.93
N GLU A 64 8.26 17.95 9.86
CA GLU A 64 7.94 17.78 11.28
C GLU A 64 6.43 17.73 11.54
N ASN A 65 5.63 18.39 10.69
CA ASN A 65 4.18 18.52 10.86
C ASN A 65 3.40 17.34 10.29
N LEU A 66 4.00 16.55 9.40
CA LEU A 66 3.33 15.43 8.71
C LEU A 66 3.68 14.07 9.31
N HIS A 67 4.52 14.04 10.34
CA HIS A 67 4.93 12.83 11.05
C HIS A 67 3.74 12.23 11.82
N GLY A 68 3.50 10.93 11.66
CA GLY A 68 2.58 10.17 12.51
C GLY A 68 1.08 10.20 12.18
N SER A 69 0.59 10.99 11.20
CA SER A 69 -0.83 10.86 10.79
C SER A 69 -1.12 11.37 9.39
N LEU A 70 -1.37 10.45 8.45
CA LEU A 70 -2.23 10.74 7.30
C LEU A 70 -3.38 9.75 7.31
N HIS A 71 -4.55 10.26 7.67
CA HIS A 71 -5.82 9.57 7.47
C HIS A 71 -5.97 9.29 5.97
N ARG A 72 -6.15 8.02 5.61
CA ARG A 72 -6.56 7.61 4.28
C ARG A 72 -7.97 8.15 4.03
N GLY A 73 -8.08 9.36 3.47
CA GLY A 73 -9.38 9.90 3.05
C GLY A 73 -9.49 11.41 2.76
N VAL A 74 -8.53 12.25 3.15
CA VAL A 74 -8.74 13.71 3.13
C VAL A 74 -7.44 14.44 2.77
N ILE A 75 -7.09 14.45 1.48
CA ILE A 75 -6.79 15.74 0.85
C ILE A 75 -8.18 16.35 0.56
N SER A 76 -8.93 16.66 1.61
CA SER A 76 -10.07 17.56 1.49
C SER A 76 -9.51 18.93 1.74
N LEU A 77 -9.60 19.78 0.73
CA LEU A 77 -9.38 21.22 0.86
C LEU A 77 -10.52 21.90 1.64
N GLU A 78 -11.44 21.14 2.25
CA GLU A 78 -12.50 21.64 3.10
C GLU A 78 -12.25 21.36 4.59
N SER A 79 -12.45 22.41 5.38
CA SER A 79 -12.54 22.42 6.84
C SER A 79 -13.36 21.22 7.34
N VAL A 80 -12.69 20.24 7.94
CA VAL A 80 -13.37 19.15 8.64
C VAL A 80 -14.03 19.74 9.88
N GLU A 81 -15.35 19.93 9.83
CA GLU A 81 -16.15 20.27 11.00
C GLU A 81 -15.99 19.18 12.07
N ALA A 82 -15.73 19.62 13.30
CA ALA A 82 -15.49 18.78 14.46
C ALA A 82 -16.66 17.78 14.67
N GLY A 83 -16.41 16.50 14.41
CA GLY A 83 -17.41 15.44 14.62
C GLY A 83 -17.16 14.11 13.90
N VAL A 84 -16.15 14.01 13.04
CA VAL A 84 -15.87 12.78 12.30
C VAL A 84 -15.15 11.78 13.20
N MET A 85 -15.74 10.58 13.38
CA MET A 85 -15.12 9.45 14.06
C MET A 85 -13.68 9.27 13.55
N VAL A 86 -12.72 9.33 14.46
CA VAL A 86 -11.33 8.95 14.22
C VAL A 86 -11.34 7.49 13.80
N ARG A 87 -11.33 7.22 12.49
CA ARG A 87 -11.06 5.87 11.99
C ARG A 87 -9.60 5.61 12.25
N ASP A 88 -9.29 4.49 12.89
CA ASP A 88 -7.91 4.08 13.11
C ASP A 88 -7.14 4.17 11.79
N PRO A 89 -6.01 4.91 11.76
CA PRO A 89 -5.30 5.17 10.51
C PRO A 89 -4.83 3.84 9.92
N LYS A 90 -5.10 3.60 8.63
CA LYS A 90 -4.68 2.35 7.97
C LYS A 90 -3.15 2.26 7.82
N TYR A 91 -2.45 3.39 7.77
CA TYR A 91 -1.00 3.46 7.66
C TYR A 91 -0.45 4.59 8.53
N ARG A 92 0.78 4.42 9.00
CA ARG A 92 1.57 5.46 9.67
C ARG A 92 2.64 5.96 8.71
N LEU A 93 2.88 7.27 8.71
CA LEU A 93 4.01 7.86 7.99
C LEU A 93 5.12 8.24 8.96
N GLU A 94 6.34 7.95 8.55
CA GLU A 94 7.56 8.48 9.13
C GLU A 94 8.29 9.26 8.05
N ILE A 95 8.79 10.43 8.43
CA ILE A 95 9.45 11.35 7.50
C ILE A 95 10.75 11.76 8.12
N ASP A 96 11.83 11.47 7.40
CA ASP A 96 13.18 11.79 7.78
C ASP A 96 13.76 12.80 6.80
N SER A 97 14.36 13.85 7.33
CA SER A 97 15.02 14.89 6.53
C SER A 97 16.52 14.83 6.76
N THR A 98 17.29 14.61 5.69
CA THR A 98 18.75 14.58 5.72
C THR A 98 19.31 15.77 4.94
N PRO A 99 20.30 16.52 5.48
CA PRO A 99 20.98 17.57 4.74
C PRO A 99 21.58 17.03 3.44
N SER A 100 21.33 17.71 2.32
CA SER A 100 21.85 17.28 1.02
C SER A 100 23.15 18.01 0.66
N ALA A 101 23.91 17.45 -0.30
CA ALA A 101 25.12 18.08 -0.83
C ALA A 101 24.81 19.31 -1.73
N TRP A 102 23.54 19.52 -2.09
CA TRP A 102 23.11 20.60 -2.96
C TRP A 102 22.57 21.77 -2.13
N SER A 103 23.12 22.96 -2.38
CA SER A 103 22.70 24.18 -1.71
C SER A 103 21.21 24.45 -1.96
N GLY A 104 20.48 24.71 -0.88
CA GLY A 104 19.04 24.98 -0.94
C GLY A 104 18.16 23.75 -1.18
N LEU A 105 18.70 22.53 -1.13
CA LEU A 105 17.92 21.29 -1.17
C LEU A 105 18.16 20.44 0.08
N VAL A 106 17.12 19.75 0.55
CA VAL A 106 17.15 18.74 1.61
C VAL A 106 16.63 17.43 1.03
N GLN A 107 17.28 16.32 1.38
CA GLN A 107 16.74 15.00 1.06
C GLN A 107 15.66 14.66 2.07
N VAL A 108 14.47 14.33 1.58
CA VAL A 108 13.35 13.89 2.40
C VAL A 108 13.01 12.46 2.03
N ASP A 109 13.06 11.60 3.04
CA ASP A 109 12.70 10.19 2.95
C ASP A 109 11.33 10.00 3.62
N VAL A 110 10.35 9.51 2.88
CA VAL A 110 9.00 9.24 3.37
C VAL A 110 8.80 7.74 3.41
N SER A 111 8.60 7.21 4.62
CA SER A 111 8.39 5.79 4.89
C SER A 111 6.96 5.54 5.37
N VAL A 112 6.31 4.56 4.75
CA VAL A 112 4.94 4.11 5.05
C VAL A 112 5.01 2.84 5.87
N PHE A 113 4.39 2.85 7.04
CA PHE A 113 4.34 1.75 7.99
C PHE A 113 2.92 1.20 8.14
N ALA A 114 2.85 -0.07 8.55
CA ALA A 114 1.63 -0.61 9.12
C ALA A 114 1.26 0.15 10.42
N PRO A 115 -0.02 0.20 10.81
CA PRO A 115 -0.45 1.07 11.91
C PRO A 115 0.02 0.59 13.28
N GLU A 116 0.16 -0.73 13.46
CA GLU A 116 0.59 -1.36 14.71
C GLU A 116 1.95 -2.07 14.58
N GLY A 117 2.74 -1.74 13.55
CA GLY A 117 3.98 -2.45 13.26
C GLY A 117 5.12 -1.54 12.81
N ASP A 118 6.34 -1.95 13.12
CA ASP A 118 7.58 -1.24 12.71
C ASP A 118 8.14 -1.72 11.38
N SER A 119 7.38 -2.54 10.64
CA SER A 119 7.74 -2.92 9.28
C SER A 119 7.45 -1.78 8.32
N VAL A 120 8.50 -1.29 7.66
CA VAL A 120 8.40 -0.40 6.50
C VAL A 120 7.75 -1.17 5.35
N LEU A 121 6.62 -0.67 4.86
CA LEU A 121 5.90 -1.25 3.72
C LEU A 121 6.29 -0.60 2.40
N TYR A 122 6.66 0.69 2.43
CA TYR A 122 7.07 1.45 1.27
C TYR A 122 7.93 2.64 1.70
N THR A 123 8.97 2.97 0.93
CA THR A 123 9.78 4.18 1.13
C THR A 123 10.04 4.84 -0.21
N VAL A 124 9.96 6.17 -0.21
CA VAL A 124 10.36 7.01 -1.34
C VAL A 124 11.21 8.16 -0.83
N SER A 125 12.21 8.52 -1.63
CA SER A 125 13.19 9.56 -1.33
C SER A 125 13.15 10.62 -2.41
N GLN A 126 13.11 11.89 -2.03
CA GLN A 126 13.15 13.01 -2.97
C GLN A 126 13.95 14.18 -2.40
N LEU A 127 14.62 14.92 -3.28
CA LEU A 127 15.23 16.20 -2.94
C LEU A 127 14.16 17.30 -3.02
N ILE A 128 13.92 17.99 -1.91
CA ILE A 128 12.95 19.07 -1.79
C ILE A 128 13.68 20.40 -1.50
N PRO A 129 13.24 21.53 -2.08
CA PRO A 129 13.80 22.83 -1.76
C PRO A 129 13.66 23.20 -0.28
N THR A 130 14.76 23.63 0.34
CA THR A 130 14.78 24.17 1.69
C THR A 130 14.17 25.58 1.65
N ARG A 131 12.85 25.72 1.75
CA ARG A 131 12.24 27.06 1.85
C ARG A 131 12.53 27.66 3.22
N GLY A 132 13.62 28.43 3.26
CA GLY A 132 14.13 29.21 4.39
C GLY A 132 15.05 30.37 3.98
N SER A 133 14.97 30.84 2.74
CA SER A 133 15.53 32.15 2.32
C SER A 133 14.68 32.74 1.20
N VAL A 134 13.53 33.29 1.58
CA VAL A 134 13.00 34.44 0.86
C VAL A 134 13.75 35.64 1.47
N GLU A 135 14.84 36.05 0.81
CA GLU A 135 15.27 37.45 0.88
C GLU A 135 14.28 38.33 0.12
#